data_AF-X1CFQ1-F1
#
_entry.id   AF-X1CFQ1-F1
#
_cell.length_a   1.000
_cell.length_b   1.000
_cell.length_c   1.000
_cell.angle_alpha   90.00
_cell.angle_beta   90.00
_cell.angle_gamma   90.00
#
_symmetry.space_group_name_H-M   'P 1'
#
loop_
_entity.id
_entity.type
_entity.pdbx_description
1 polymer ?
#
loop_
_entity_poly.entity_id
_entity_poly.type
_entity_poly.pdbx_seq_one_letter_code
_entity_poly.pdbx_strand_id
1 'polypeptide(L)'
;MTDYNTLQKRRNMIVGGFVVVALCAFLYMVYKFQELPIVMGRLRSFQIMVNFPNARGAQENTPVEYCGRQIGRVIDVSPPFLFRDE
;
A
#
# COMPACT_ATOMS: atom_id res chain seq x y z
N MET A 1 48.72 8.09 27.00
CA MET A 1 47.28 7.92 27.33
C MET A 1 46.36 8.96 26.68
N THR A 2 46.88 10.11 26.22
CA THR A 2 46.08 11.20 25.63
C THR A 2 45.56 10.89 24.21
N ASP A 3 46.33 10.19 23.37
CA ASP A 3 45.95 9.88 21.98
C ASP A 3 44.81 8.88 21.81
N TYR A 4 44.65 7.95 22.76
CA TYR A 4 43.56 6.97 22.69
C TYR A 4 42.18 7.62 22.82
N ASN A 5 42.06 8.63 23.68
CA ASN A 5 40.81 9.34 23.92
C ASN A 5 40.38 10.18 22.71
N THR A 6 41.33 10.85 22.03
CA THR A 6 41.03 11.68 20.84
C THR A 6 40.60 10.82 19.66
N LEU A 7 41.25 9.67 19.45
CA LEU A 7 40.96 8.76 18.35
C LEU A 7 39.63 8.00 18.55
N GLN A 8 39.32 7.62 19.79
CA GLN A 8 38.04 6.98 20.13
C GLN A 8 36.86 7.95 20.03
N LYS A 9 37.03 9.21 20.45
CA LYS A 9 36.00 10.25 20.33
C LYS A 9 35.64 10.54 18.87
N ARG A 10 36.62 10.55 17.97
CA ARG A 10 36.41 10.72 16.52
C ARG A 10 35.62 9.55 15.92
N ARG A 11 35.94 8.31 16.30
CA ARG A 11 35.20 7.12 15.83
C ARG A 11 33.76 7.11 16.33
N ASN A 12 33.53 7.42 17.61
CA ASN A 12 32.17 7.46 18.15
C ASN A 12 31.30 8.54 17.47
N MET A 13 31.89 9.67 17.11
CA MET A 13 31.19 10.73 16.37
C MET A 13 30.83 10.30 14.95
N ILE A 14 31.72 9.60 14.24
CA ILE A 14 31.44 9.07 12.90
C ILE A 14 30.34 8.01 12.95
N VAL A 15 30.41 7.09 13.93
CA VAL A 15 29.39 6.05 14.11
C VAL A 15 28.05 6.68 14.48
N GLY A 16 28.02 7.65 15.39
CA GLY A 16 26.81 8.38 15.76
C GLY A 16 26.17 9.08 14.55
N GLY A 17 26.97 9.78 13.74
CA GLY A 17 26.49 10.41 12.52
C GLY A 17 25.91 9.42 11.52
N PHE A 18 26.57 8.28 11.31
CA PHE A 18 26.09 7.22 10.41
C PHE A 18 24.73 6.68 10.85
N VAL A 19 24.55 6.40 12.14
CA VAL A 19 23.28 5.87 12.68
C VAL A 19 22.15 6.88 12.47
N VAL A 20 22.38 8.18 12.69
CA VAL A 20 21.37 9.21 12.49
C VAL A 20 20.96 9.31 11.01
N VAL A 21 21.93 9.29 10.09
CA VAL A 21 21.64 9.31 8.65
C VAL A 21 20.87 8.07 8.22
N ALA A 22 21.26 6.89 8.70
CA ALA A 22 20.58 5.63 8.41
C ALA A 22 19.13 5.63 8.92
N LEU A 23 18.89 6.17 10.12
CA LEU A 23 17.55 6.26 10.70
C LEU A 23 16.67 7.25 9.92
N CYS A 24 17.19 8.40 9.51
CA CYS A 24 16.48 9.34 8.64
C CYS A 24 16.16 8.74 7.27
N ALA A 25 17.12 8.04 6.65
CA ALA A 25 16.91 7.35 5.39
C ALA A 25 15.87 6.23 5.51
N PHE A 26 15.88 5.47 6.61
CA PHE A 26 14.89 4.45 6.89
C PHE A 26 13.49 5.03 7.06
N LEU A 27 13.33 6.11 7.84
CA LEU A 27 12.04 6.81 7.98
C LEU A 27 11.54 7.36 6.63
N TYR A 28 12.45 7.92 5.83
CA TYR A 28 12.14 8.37 4.48
C TYR A 28 11.66 7.23 3.59
N MET A 29 12.33 6.07 3.65
CA MET A 29 11.88 4.88 2.95
C MET A 29 10.52 4.41 3.48
N VAL A 30 10.29 4.31 4.79
CA VAL A 30 8.98 3.90 5.33
C VAL A 30 7.88 4.82 4.81
N TYR A 31 8.08 6.14 4.83
CA TYR A 31 7.12 7.11 4.29
C TYR A 31 6.86 6.90 2.79
N LYS A 32 7.90 6.65 1.98
CA LYS A 32 7.76 6.40 0.53
C LYS A 32 7.21 5.01 0.18
N PHE A 33 7.53 3.99 0.98
CA PHE A 33 7.20 2.58 0.72
C PHE A 33 5.88 2.13 1.34
N GLN A 34 5.25 2.93 2.22
CA GLN A 34 3.89 2.68 2.70
C GLN A 34 2.88 2.54 1.55
N GLU A 35 3.08 3.25 0.45
CA GLU A 35 2.19 3.19 -0.71
C GLU A 35 2.54 2.07 -1.70
N LEU A 36 3.77 1.54 -1.69
CA LEU A 36 4.21 0.55 -2.69
C LEU A 36 3.41 -0.76 -2.71
N PRO A 37 3.05 -1.42 -1.59
CA PRO A 37 2.23 -2.64 -1.67
C PRO A 37 0.81 -2.35 -2.18
N ILE A 38 0.25 -1.18 -1.87
CA ILE A 38 -1.11 -0.78 -2.28
C ILE A 38 -1.11 -0.35 -3.76
N VAL A 39 -0.10 0.42 -4.17
CA VAL A 39 0.08 0.90 -5.54
C VAL A 39 0.44 -0.24 -6.48
N MET A 40 1.29 -1.19 -6.06
CA MET A 40 1.61 -2.36 -6.89
C MET A 40 0.40 -3.29 -7.07
N GLY A 41 -0.45 -3.41 -6.03
CA GLY A 41 -1.76 -4.07 -6.14
C GLY A 41 -2.70 -3.36 -7.11
N ARG A 42 -2.75 -2.01 -7.08
CA ARG A 42 -3.60 -1.20 -7.96
C ARG A 42 -3.09 -1.17 -9.41
N LEU A 43 -1.77 -1.15 -9.65
CA LEU A 43 -1.16 -1.13 -10.99
C LEU A 43 -1.45 -2.40 -11.81
N ARG A 44 -1.64 -3.55 -11.15
CA ARG A 44 -2.05 -4.80 -11.80
C ARG A 44 -3.57 -5.05 -11.74
N SER A 45 -4.31 -4.22 -11.02
CA SER A 45 -5.77 -4.36 -10.94
C SER A 45 -6.43 -3.77 -12.17
N PHE A 46 -7.51 -4.40 -12.61
CA PHE A 46 -8.38 -3.91 -13.66
C PHE A 46 -9.81 -3.83 -13.13
N GLN A 47 -10.57 -2.85 -13.61
CA GLN A 47 -11.97 -2.69 -13.24
C GLN A 47 -12.82 -3.56 -14.16
N ILE A 48 -13.73 -4.34 -13.58
CA ILE A 48 -14.69 -5.16 -14.30
C ILE A 48 -16.08 -4.61 -13.98
N MET A 49 -16.87 -4.33 -15.01
CA MET A 49 -18.29 -4.00 -14.87
C MET A 49 -19.11 -5.21 -15.31
N VAL A 50 -20.04 -5.62 -14.45
CA VAL A 50 -20.95 -6.75 -14.69
C VAL A 50 -22.36 -6.32 -14.34
N ASN A 51 -23.33 -6.70 -15.17
CA ASN A 51 -24.74 -6.46 -14.92
C ASN A 51 -25.38 -7.75 -14.41
N PHE A 52 -25.97 -7.70 -13.23
CA PHE A 52 -26.73 -8.80 -12.66
C PHE A 52 -28.22 -8.46 -12.64
N PRO A 53 -29.11 -9.39 -13.01
CA PRO A 53 -30.55 -9.18 -12.89
C PRO A 53 -30.98 -8.97 -11.43
N ASN A 54 -30.20 -9.46 -10.47
CA ASN A 54 -30.43 -9.27 -9.05
C ASN A 54 -29.08 -9.35 -8.29
N ALA A 55 -28.76 -8.32 -7.50
CA ALA A 55 -27.53 -8.23 -6.71
C ALA A 55 -27.82 -7.95 -5.22
N ARG A 56 -28.75 -8.69 -4.61
CA ARG A 56 -29.12 -8.55 -3.19
C ARG A 56 -27.91 -8.70 -2.27
N GLY A 57 -27.67 -7.70 -1.43
CA GLY A 57 -26.61 -7.72 -0.42
C GLY A 57 -25.22 -7.34 -0.93
N ALA A 58 -25.06 -7.09 -2.24
CA ALA A 58 -23.85 -6.48 -2.76
C ALA A 58 -23.81 -4.99 -2.36
N GLN A 59 -22.72 -4.58 -1.72
CA GLN A 59 -22.47 -3.21 -1.32
C GLN A 59 -21.04 -2.83 -1.74
N GLU A 60 -20.74 -1.53 -1.68
CA GLU A 60 -19.37 -1.08 -1.78
C GLU A 60 -18.48 -1.80 -0.76
N ASN A 61 -17.24 -2.10 -1.14
CA ASN A 61 -16.27 -2.84 -0.33
C ASN A 61 -16.59 -4.30 -0.02
N THR A 62 -17.70 -4.86 -0.52
CA THR A 62 -17.96 -6.31 -0.46
C THR A 62 -16.77 -7.07 -1.09
N PRO A 63 -16.20 -8.09 -0.41
CA PRO A 63 -15.08 -8.86 -0.94
C PRO A 63 -15.52 -9.68 -2.15
N VAL A 64 -14.74 -9.62 -3.22
CA VAL A 64 -14.93 -10.46 -4.41
C VAL A 64 -14.00 -11.66 -4.28
N GLU A 65 -14.58 -12.85 -4.33
CA GLU A 65 -13.86 -14.11 -4.18
C GLU A 65 -13.84 -14.91 -5.48
N TYR A 66 -12.71 -15.55 -5.74
CA TYR A 66 -12.56 -16.55 -6.79
C TYR A 66 -12.00 -17.83 -6.17
N CYS A 67 -12.77 -18.93 -6.28
CA CYS A 67 -12.43 -20.22 -5.65
C CYS A 67 -12.12 -20.10 -4.14
N GLY A 68 -12.88 -19.27 -3.40
CA GLY A 68 -12.70 -19.05 -1.96
C GLY A 68 -11.50 -18.17 -1.57
N ARG A 69 -10.86 -17.50 -2.55
CA ARG A 69 -9.80 -16.52 -2.29
C ARG A 69 -10.23 -15.13 -2.70
N GLN A 70 -10.06 -14.16 -1.81
CA GLN A 70 -10.35 -12.76 -2.11
C GLN A 70 -9.40 -12.25 -3.19
N ILE A 71 -9.97 -11.85 -4.33
CA ILE A 71 -9.24 -11.28 -5.47
C ILE A 71 -9.45 -9.77 -5.61
N GLY A 72 -10.50 -9.22 -4.98
CA GLY A 72 -10.82 -7.81 -5.10
C GLY A 72 -11.92 -7.36 -4.15
N ARG A 73 -12.45 -6.17 -4.42
CA ARG A 73 -13.60 -5.58 -3.74
C ARG A 73 -14.49 -4.88 -4.76
N VAL A 74 -15.78 -4.83 -4.45
CA VAL A 74 -16.75 -4.03 -5.20
C VAL A 74 -16.42 -2.55 -5.01
N ILE A 75 -16.33 -1.82 -6.13
CA ILE A 75 -16.00 -0.39 -6.16
C ILE A 75 -17.27 0.44 -6.03
N ASP A 76 -18.29 0.10 -6.82
CA ASP A 76 -19.55 0.84 -6.92
C ASP A 76 -20.69 -0.13 -7.30
N VAL A 77 -21.91 0.17 -6.85
CA VAL A 77 -23.13 -0.58 -7.17
C VAL A 77 -24.18 0.41 -7.67
N SER A 78 -24.37 0.45 -8.99
CA SER A 78 -25.41 1.27 -9.60
C SER A 78 -26.78 0.57 -9.54
N PRO A 79 -27.88 1.33 -9.33
CA PRO A 79 -29.22 0.77 -9.40
C PRO A 79 -29.53 0.28 -10.82
N PRO A 80 -30.47 -0.68 -10.98
CA PRO A 80 -30.83 -1.21 -12.28
C PRO A 80 -31.35 -0.08 -13.18
N PHE A 81 -30.78 0.00 -14.39
CA PHE A 81 -31.28 0.88 -15.44
C PHE A 81 -32.39 0.17 -16.23
N LEU A 82 -33.50 0.88 -16.47
CA LEU A 82 -34.53 0.39 -17.38
C LEU A 82 -33.98 0.47 -18.80
N PHE A 83 -33.71 -0.68 -19.42
CA PHE A 83 -33.46 -0.74 -20.86
C PHE A 83 -34.74 -0.31 -21.57
N ARG A 84 -34.71 0.83 -22.26
CA ARG A 84 -35.81 1.28 -23.10
C ARG A 84 -35.43 0.88 -24.52
N ASP A 85 -36.09 -0.15 -25.04
CA ASP A 85 -35.95 -0.52 -26.45
C ASP A 85 -36.59 0.61 -27.28
N GLU A 86 -35.79 1.29 -28.11
CA GLU A 86 -36.27 2.24 -29.13
C GLU A 86 -36.80 1.51 -30.36
#